data_AF-A0A1H1JJP4-F1
#
_entry.id   AF-A0A1H1JJP4-F1
#
_cell.length_a   1.000
_cell.length_b   1.000
_cell.length_c   1.000
_cell.angle_alpha   90.00
_cell.angle_beta   90.00
_cell.angle_gamma   90.00
#
_symmetry.space_group_name_H-M   'P 1'
#
loop_
_entity.id
_entity.type
_entity.pdbx_description
1 polymer ?
#
loop_
_entity_poly.entity_id
_entity_poly.type
_entity_poly.pdbx_seq_one_letter_code
_entity_poly.pdbx_strand_id
1 'polypeptide(L)'
;MIALPIQVVRYVMLGEQESHPRSVFGKQFWRYFGLCLAIGFGSIVVGALIVAVGFSVTHSFNGYLGKTGLQLFVWSVIAICVVTFIAIRFSLLFCHVGIGRAIRWRASWRDTRGHFWRIVVSHMLTLAPLEVFLIALFAILRAWFSTGDRSTSLYPIAIVVSLFSSVGMVVGATCACWLYRRFARALLENP
;
A
#
# COMPACT_ATOMS: atom_id res chain seq x y z
N MET A 1 10.65 -1.20 -8.26
CA MET A 1 10.06 0.14 -7.99
C MET A 1 10.14 0.60 -6.52
N ILE A 2 10.81 -0.11 -5.61
CA ILE A 2 10.85 0.23 -4.16
C ILE A 2 11.84 1.37 -3.83
N ALA A 3 12.83 1.60 -4.70
CA ALA A 3 13.82 2.66 -4.49
C ALA A 3 13.23 4.09 -4.58
N LEU A 4 12.19 4.27 -5.40
CA LEU A 4 11.59 5.57 -5.67
C LEU A 4 10.85 6.14 -4.43
N PRO A 5 9.98 5.39 -3.74
CA PRO A 5 9.39 5.84 -2.47
C PRO A 5 10.43 6.24 -1.41
N ILE A 6 11.54 5.50 -1.30
CA ILE A 6 12.60 5.80 -0.32
C ILE A 6 13.25 7.15 -0.61
N GLN A 7 13.55 7.42 -1.89
CA GLN A 7 14.15 8.68 -2.31
C GLN A 7 13.19 9.84 -2.06
N VAL A 8 11.91 9.68 -2.40
CA VAL A 8 10.87 10.70 -2.12
C VAL A 8 10.76 10.94 -0.62
N VAL A 9 10.68 9.88 0.20
CA VAL A 9 10.58 10.01 1.66
C VAL A 9 11.79 10.75 2.22
N ARG A 10 13.01 10.40 1.79
CA ARG A 10 14.23 11.08 2.24
C ARG A 10 14.27 12.54 1.82
N TYR A 11 13.98 12.83 0.55
CA TYR A 11 13.99 14.19 0.02
C TYR A 11 12.96 15.07 0.76
N VAL A 12 11.73 14.59 0.90
CA VAL A 12 10.65 15.32 1.58
C VAL A 12 10.95 15.53 3.07
N MET A 13 11.57 14.55 3.74
CA MET A 13 11.77 14.59 5.20
C MET A 13 13.07 15.26 5.65
N LEU A 14 14.19 15.03 4.95
CA LEU A 14 15.51 15.52 5.31
C LEU A 14 15.89 16.83 4.59
N GLY A 15 15.15 17.21 3.54
CA GLY A 15 15.47 18.37 2.71
C GLY A 15 16.70 18.16 1.82
N GLU A 16 16.99 19.12 0.96
CA GLU A 16 18.09 19.04 -0.02
C GLU A 16 19.48 18.94 0.63
N GLN A 17 19.70 19.60 1.78
CA GLN A 17 21.03 19.76 2.38
C GLN A 17 21.57 18.49 3.06
N GLU A 18 20.72 17.62 3.60
CA GLU A 18 21.17 16.32 4.17
C GLU A 18 21.07 15.15 3.16
N SER A 19 20.58 15.41 1.95
CA SER A 19 20.38 14.42 0.90
C SER A 19 21.66 14.06 0.12
N HIS A 20 22.84 14.28 0.71
CA HIS A 20 24.10 13.84 0.13
C HIS A 20 24.03 12.33 -0.19
N PRO A 21 24.50 11.90 -1.38
CA PRO A 21 24.30 10.56 -1.90
C PRO A 21 25.12 9.54 -1.11
N ARG A 22 24.66 9.18 0.09
CA ARG A 22 25.03 7.90 0.71
C ARG A 22 24.45 6.82 -0.19
N SER A 23 25.32 5.92 -0.67
CA SER A 23 25.03 4.78 -1.54
C SER A 23 23.56 4.37 -1.52
N VAL A 24 22.93 4.42 -2.70
CA VAL A 24 21.51 4.10 -2.92
C VAL A 24 21.13 2.73 -2.33
N PHE A 25 22.11 1.82 -2.22
CA PHE A 25 21.95 0.46 -1.69
C PHE A 25 22.63 0.22 -0.33
N GLY A 26 22.78 1.26 0.50
CA GLY A 26 23.36 1.12 1.84
C GLY A 26 22.52 0.28 2.82
N LYS A 27 23.06 0.06 4.03
CA LYS A 27 22.38 -0.69 5.12
C LYS A 27 20.95 -0.23 5.43
N GLN A 28 20.67 1.06 5.24
CA GLN A 28 19.33 1.64 5.45
C GLN A 28 18.33 1.19 4.37
N PHE A 29 18.77 1.07 3.11
CA PHE A 29 17.96 0.52 2.02
C PHE A 29 17.57 -0.93 2.32
N TRP A 30 18.53 -1.75 2.74
CA TRP A 30 18.26 -3.16 3.09
C TRP A 30 17.31 -3.31 4.28
N ARG A 31 17.38 -2.41 5.27
CA ARG A 31 16.41 -2.38 6.38
C ARG A 31 15.01 -2.03 5.91
N TYR A 32 14.87 -1.02 5.06
CA TYR A 32 13.58 -0.63 4.49
C TYR A 32 13.02 -1.73 3.58
N PHE A 33 13.86 -2.29 2.72
CA PHE A 33 13.50 -3.40 1.83
C PHE A 33 13.06 -4.63 2.62
N GLY A 34 13.83 -5.03 3.63
CA GLY A 34 13.46 -6.13 4.52
C GLY A 34 12.15 -5.89 5.27
N LEU A 35 11.89 -4.64 5.68
CA LEU A 35 10.62 -4.26 6.28
C LEU A 35 9.45 -4.36 5.28
N CYS A 36 9.60 -3.82 4.07
CA CYS A 36 8.59 -3.94 3.01
C CYS A 36 8.31 -5.40 2.67
N LEU A 37 9.35 -6.23 2.60
CA LEU A 37 9.22 -7.65 2.34
C LEU A 37 8.52 -8.35 3.50
N ALA A 38 8.89 -8.07 4.75
CA ALA A 38 8.25 -8.66 5.93
C ALA A 38 6.75 -8.29 6.03
N ILE A 39 6.40 -7.02 5.83
CA ILE A 39 5.00 -6.57 5.87
C ILE A 39 4.22 -7.10 4.67
N GLY A 40 4.80 -7.07 3.47
CA GLY A 40 4.15 -7.55 2.24
C GLY A 40 3.95 -9.07 2.25
N PHE A 41 4.96 -9.83 2.64
CA PHE A 41 4.83 -11.28 2.78
C PHE A 41 3.87 -11.63 3.92
N GLY A 42 3.98 -10.94 5.06
CA GLY A 42 3.07 -11.13 6.18
C GLY A 42 1.61 -10.84 5.81
N SER A 43 1.34 -9.79 5.04
CA SER A 43 -0.01 -9.47 4.59
C SER A 43 -0.56 -10.48 3.59
N ILE A 44 0.26 -10.97 2.66
CA ILE A 44 -0.12 -12.03 1.72
C ILE A 44 -0.46 -13.31 2.47
N VAL A 45 0.38 -13.74 3.42
CA VAL A 45 0.16 -14.95 4.22
C VAL A 45 -1.12 -14.82 5.05
N VAL A 46 -1.31 -13.69 5.74
CA VAL A 46 -2.53 -13.45 6.53
C VAL A 46 -3.77 -13.43 5.65
N GLY A 47 -3.73 -12.74 4.50
CA GLY A 47 -4.85 -12.69 3.56
C GLY A 47 -5.20 -14.06 3.00
N ALA A 48 -4.19 -14.82 2.56
CA ALA A 48 -4.36 -16.18 2.05
C ALA A 48 -4.94 -17.11 3.13
N LEU A 49 -4.47 -17.01 4.37
CA LEU A 49 -5.01 -17.80 5.49
C LEU A 49 -6.47 -17.44 5.77
N ILE A 50 -6.84 -16.16 5.79
CA ILE A 50 -8.23 -15.73 5.99
C ILE A 50 -9.13 -16.31 4.89
N VAL A 51 -8.72 -16.21 3.63
CA VAL A 51 -9.49 -16.75 2.51
C VAL A 51 -9.57 -18.27 2.57
N ALA A 52 -8.45 -18.96 2.80
CA ALA A 52 -8.40 -20.42 2.82
C ALA A 52 -9.18 -21.03 4.00
N VAL A 53 -8.97 -20.50 5.21
CA VAL A 53 -9.70 -20.94 6.41
C VAL A 53 -11.17 -20.59 6.27
N GLY A 54 -11.48 -19.35 5.91
CA GLY A 54 -12.85 -18.90 5.71
C GLY A 54 -13.59 -19.78 4.71
N PHE A 55 -12.97 -20.05 3.56
CA PHE A 55 -13.49 -20.95 2.53
C PHE A 55 -13.69 -22.38 3.04
N SER A 56 -12.70 -22.96 3.73
CA SER A 56 -12.77 -24.32 4.26
C SER A 56 -13.88 -24.49 5.30
N VAL A 57 -14.02 -23.52 6.20
CA VAL A 57 -15.08 -23.47 7.21
C VAL A 57 -16.45 -23.44 6.55
N THR A 58 -16.66 -22.51 5.62
CA THR A 58 -17.95 -22.35 4.94
C THR A 58 -18.30 -23.49 4.00
N HIS A 59 -17.31 -24.18 3.43
CA HIS A 59 -17.50 -25.43 2.68
C HIS A 59 -17.84 -26.62 3.60
N SER A 60 -17.23 -26.70 4.79
CA SER A 60 -17.48 -27.77 5.76
C SER A 60 -18.88 -27.72 6.38
N PHE A 61 -19.54 -26.55 6.40
CA PHE A 61 -20.87 -26.36 6.98
C PHE A 61 -22.05 -26.74 6.04
N ASN A 62 -21.78 -27.34 4.88
CA ASN A 62 -22.76 -27.96 3.98
C ASN A 62 -24.06 -27.14 3.72
N GLY A 63 -24.08 -26.34 2.65
CA GLY A 63 -25.29 -26.14 1.84
C GLY A 63 -26.11 -24.83 1.97
N TYR A 64 -25.78 -23.86 2.82
CA TYR A 64 -26.62 -22.64 2.96
C TYR A 64 -26.26 -21.46 2.06
N LEU A 65 -25.02 -21.34 1.58
CA LEU A 65 -24.56 -20.25 0.70
C LEU A 65 -24.32 -20.78 -0.71
N GLY A 66 -25.40 -20.93 -1.48
CA GLY A 66 -25.44 -21.62 -2.78
C GLY A 66 -24.64 -21.01 -3.94
N LYS A 67 -23.60 -20.20 -3.70
CA LYS A 67 -22.69 -19.70 -4.76
C LYS A 67 -21.27 -19.61 -4.22
N THR A 68 -20.41 -20.57 -4.60
CA THR A 68 -18.96 -20.59 -4.32
C THR A 68 -18.30 -19.24 -4.62
N GLY A 69 -18.75 -18.54 -5.68
CA GLY A 69 -18.27 -17.21 -6.04
C GLY A 69 -18.61 -16.11 -5.03
N LEU A 70 -19.82 -16.11 -4.43
CA LEU A 70 -20.21 -15.13 -3.43
C LEU A 70 -19.40 -15.30 -2.13
N GLN A 71 -19.16 -16.55 -1.74
CA GLN A 71 -18.36 -16.90 -0.56
C GLN A 71 -16.90 -16.46 -0.73
N LEU A 72 -16.28 -16.74 -1.88
CA LEU A 72 -14.93 -16.26 -2.19
C LEU A 72 -14.87 -14.72 -2.20
N PHE A 73 -15.89 -14.06 -2.74
CA PHE A 73 -15.96 -12.59 -2.74
C PHE A 73 -16.00 -12.02 -1.32
N VAL A 74 -16.88 -12.53 -0.45
CA VAL A 74 -17.00 -12.07 0.94
C VAL A 74 -15.69 -12.25 1.71
N TRP A 75 -15.08 -13.45 1.64
CA TRP A 75 -13.80 -13.70 2.31
C TRP A 75 -12.65 -12.86 1.74
N SER A 76 -12.66 -12.59 0.44
CA SER A 76 -11.68 -11.71 -0.20
C SER A 76 -11.83 -10.27 0.29
N VAL A 77 -13.07 -9.75 0.40
CA VAL A 77 -13.34 -8.42 0.95
C VAL A 77 -12.86 -8.31 2.39
N ILE A 78 -13.15 -9.32 3.22
CA ILE A 78 -12.68 -9.38 4.63
C ILE A 78 -11.15 -9.37 4.67
N ALA A 79 -10.50 -10.20 3.85
CA ALA A 79 -9.04 -10.26 3.78
C ALA A 79 -8.44 -8.90 3.37
N ILE A 80 -9.02 -8.22 2.37
CA ILE A 80 -8.62 -6.87 1.96
C ILE A 80 -8.76 -5.90 3.13
N CYS A 81 -9.89 -5.88 3.83
CA CYS A 81 -10.10 -5.01 4.99
C CYS A 81 -9.05 -5.24 6.08
N VAL A 82 -8.72 -6.49 6.39
CA VAL A 82 -7.69 -6.82 7.39
C VAL A 82 -6.30 -6.41 6.93
N VAL A 83 -5.94 -6.65 5.67
CA VAL A 83 -4.65 -6.25 5.11
C VAL A 83 -4.52 -4.73 5.08
N THR A 84 -5.56 -4.00 4.67
CA THR A 84 -5.58 -2.53 4.70
C THR A 84 -5.45 -2.02 6.14
N PHE A 85 -6.12 -2.64 7.10
CA PHE A 85 -5.96 -2.31 8.51
C PHE A 85 -4.49 -2.45 8.96
N ILE A 86 -3.85 -3.57 8.65
CA ILE A 86 -2.43 -3.82 8.97
C ILE A 86 -1.52 -2.79 8.27
N ALA A 87 -1.75 -2.53 6.98
CA ALA A 87 -0.95 -1.59 6.20
C ALA A 87 -1.01 -0.18 6.77
N ILE A 88 -2.20 0.30 7.13
CA ILE A 88 -2.40 1.63 7.74
C ILE A 88 -1.70 1.72 9.09
N ARG A 89 -1.75 0.66 9.90
CA ARG A 89 -1.06 0.59 11.19
C ARG A 89 0.46 0.71 11.08
N PHE A 90 1.03 0.19 10.00
CA PHE A 90 2.47 0.23 9.76
C PHE A 90 2.91 1.33 8.79
N SER A 91 1.98 2.12 8.24
CA SER A 91 2.27 3.25 7.34
C SER A 91 3.35 4.20 7.88
N LEU A 92 3.26 4.58 9.16
CA LEU A 92 4.21 5.48 9.82
C LEU A 92 5.62 4.87 9.97
N LEU A 93 5.69 3.55 10.07
CA LEU A 93 6.94 2.82 10.30
C LEU A 93 7.80 2.84 9.02
N PHE A 94 7.19 2.85 7.83
CA PHE A 94 7.91 3.03 6.57
C PHE A 94 8.64 4.37 6.50
N CYS A 95 7.99 5.47 6.89
CA CYS A 95 8.64 6.79 6.93
C CYS A 95 9.77 6.83 7.97
N HIS A 96 9.54 6.25 9.16
CA HIS A 96 10.55 6.20 10.22
C HIS A 96 11.84 5.48 9.79
N VAL A 97 11.68 4.33 9.14
CA VAL A 97 12.80 3.53 8.63
C VAL A 97 13.43 4.17 7.38
N GLY A 98 12.63 4.84 6.54
CA GLY A 98 13.12 5.58 5.38
C GLY A 98 14.08 6.72 5.74
N ILE A 99 13.85 7.36 6.89
CA ILE A 99 14.74 8.39 7.47
C ILE A 99 16.03 7.75 8.05
N GLY A 100 16.08 6.43 8.20
CA GLY A 100 17.23 5.69 8.69
C GLY A 100 17.21 5.37 10.19
N ARG A 101 16.08 5.58 10.87
CA ARG A 101 15.91 5.27 12.30
C ARG A 101 15.64 3.78 12.55
N ALA A 102 15.71 3.36 13.82
CA ALA A 102 15.52 1.97 14.22
C ALA A 102 14.06 1.52 14.13
N ILE A 103 13.82 0.22 13.89
CA ILE A 103 12.47 -0.33 13.76
C ILE A 103 11.81 -0.41 15.13
N ARG A 104 10.66 0.26 15.31
CA ARG A 104 9.89 0.26 16.57
C ARG A 104 8.40 -0.04 16.34
N TRP A 105 8.09 -1.33 16.22
CA TRP A 105 6.73 -1.85 15.96
C TRP A 105 5.68 -1.40 16.98
N ARG A 106 6.01 -1.42 18.28
CA ARG A 106 5.06 -1.07 19.35
C ARG A 106 4.71 0.42 19.36
N ALA A 107 5.67 1.28 19.01
CA ALA A 107 5.47 2.73 18.97
C ALA A 107 4.53 3.13 17.83
N SER A 108 4.75 2.58 16.62
CA SER A 108 3.87 2.85 15.47
C SER A 108 2.43 2.38 15.71
N TRP A 109 2.25 1.26 16.42
CA TRP A 109 0.93 0.75 16.74
C TRP A 109 0.16 1.66 17.71
N ARG A 110 0.86 2.26 18.68
CA ARG A 110 0.28 3.18 19.65
C ARG A 110 -0.16 4.48 19.00
N ASP A 111 0.69 5.08 18.16
CA ASP A 111 0.43 6.36 17.50
C ASP A 111 -0.77 6.30 16.54
N THR A 112 -0.95 5.16 15.87
CA THR A 112 -2.05 4.97 14.91
C THR A 112 -3.41 4.66 15.56
N ARG A 113 -3.47 4.33 16.87
CA ARG A 113 -4.71 3.84 17.53
C ARG A 113 -5.81 4.89 17.66
N GLY A 114 -5.45 6.13 18.01
CA GLY A 114 -6.42 7.22 18.13
C GLY A 114 -6.78 7.90 16.80
N HIS A 115 -6.00 7.66 15.74
CA HIS A 115 -6.08 8.44 14.50
C HIS A 115 -6.37 7.59 13.26
N PHE A 116 -6.69 6.30 13.44
CA PHE A 116 -6.89 5.36 12.34
C PHE A 116 -7.81 5.91 11.25
N TRP A 117 -9.03 6.34 11.60
CA TRP A 117 -9.99 6.87 10.64
C TRP A 117 -9.49 8.11 9.91
N ARG A 118 -8.78 9.02 10.59
CA ARG A 118 -8.18 10.19 9.94
C ARG A 118 -7.11 9.78 8.93
N ILE A 119 -6.27 8.81 9.29
CA ILE A 119 -5.21 8.29 8.40
C ILE A 119 -5.84 7.60 7.18
N VAL A 120 -6.88 6.80 7.38
CA VAL A 120 -7.63 6.14 6.30
C VAL A 120 -8.23 7.18 5.35
N VAL A 121 -8.97 8.15 5.90
CA VAL A 121 -9.63 9.20 5.10
C VAL A 121 -8.60 10.03 4.33
N SER A 122 -7.45 10.36 4.93
CA SER A 122 -6.38 11.07 4.22
C SER A 122 -5.82 10.25 3.07
N HIS A 123 -5.54 8.96 3.25
CA HIS A 123 -5.10 8.10 2.14
C HIS A 123 -6.16 7.99 1.05
N MET A 124 -7.42 7.76 1.42
CA MET A 124 -8.54 7.66 0.48
C MET A 124 -8.71 8.95 -0.31
N LEU A 125 -8.67 10.12 0.35
CA LEU A 125 -8.83 11.41 -0.31
C LEU A 125 -7.64 11.74 -1.24
N THR A 126 -6.42 11.35 -0.84
CA THR A 126 -5.23 11.58 -1.67
C THR A 126 -5.19 10.65 -2.89
N LEU A 127 -5.65 9.40 -2.74
CA LEU A 127 -5.66 8.41 -3.82
C LEU A 127 -6.93 8.47 -4.68
N ALA A 128 -8.02 9.06 -4.18
CA ALA A 128 -9.29 9.21 -4.91
C ALA A 128 -9.15 9.69 -6.36
N PRO A 129 -8.41 10.78 -6.68
CA PRO A 129 -8.27 11.22 -8.06
C PRO A 129 -7.56 10.19 -8.96
N LEU A 130 -6.62 9.42 -8.40
CA LEU A 130 -5.94 8.34 -9.13
C LEU A 130 -6.88 7.15 -9.37
N GLU A 131 -7.67 6.77 -8.37
CA GLU A 131 -8.67 5.70 -8.50
C GLU A 131 -9.74 6.06 -9.54
N VAL A 132 -10.27 7.29 -9.50
CA VAL A 132 -11.24 7.78 -10.50
C VAL A 132 -10.64 7.72 -11.90
N PHE A 133 -9.40 8.14 -12.07
CA PHE A 133 -8.71 8.04 -13.36
C PHE A 133 -8.54 6.59 -13.81
N LEU A 134 -8.12 5.68 -12.93
CA LEU A 134 -7.94 4.27 -13.26
C LEU A 134 -9.26 3.59 -13.65
N ILE A 135 -10.35 3.90 -12.96
CA ILE A 135 -11.70 3.40 -13.29
C ILE A 135 -12.12 3.93 -14.67
N ALA A 136 -11.91 5.23 -14.94
CA ALA A 136 -12.22 5.81 -16.24
C ALA A 136 -11.39 5.17 -17.36
N LEU A 137 -10.08 4.99 -17.15
CA LEU A 137 -9.19 4.31 -18.08
C LEU A 137 -9.68 2.88 -18.33
N PHE A 138 -10.00 2.12 -17.29
CA PHE A 138 -10.52 0.76 -17.41
C PHE A 138 -11.83 0.70 -18.20
N ALA A 139 -12.75 1.64 -17.99
CA ALA A 139 -14.00 1.73 -18.73
C ALA A 139 -13.77 2.02 -20.23
N ILE A 140 -12.87 2.95 -20.55
CA ILE A 140 -12.47 3.27 -21.93
C ILE A 140 -11.84 2.05 -22.60
N LEU A 141 -10.93 1.37 -21.91
CA LEU A 141 -10.27 0.16 -22.43
C LEU A 141 -11.29 -0.95 -22.69
N ARG A 142 -12.22 -1.17 -21.75
CA ARG A 142 -13.28 -2.16 -21.92
C ARG A 142 -14.15 -1.84 -23.15
N ALA A 143 -14.50 -0.58 -23.35
CA ALA A 143 -15.23 -0.14 -24.54
C ALA A 143 -14.42 -0.38 -25.82
N TRP A 144 -13.13 -0.01 -25.83
CA TRP A 144 -12.23 -0.21 -26.96
C TRP A 144 -12.08 -1.69 -27.32
N PHE A 145 -11.87 -2.58 -26.35
CA PHE A 145 -11.77 -4.03 -26.61
C PHE A 145 -13.09 -4.66 -27.06
N SER A 146 -14.23 -4.01 -26.79
CA SER A 146 -15.53 -4.50 -27.25
C SER A 146 -15.84 -4.12 -28.70
N THR A 147 -15.25 -3.04 -29.22
CA THR A 147 -15.52 -2.51 -30.56
C THR A 147 -14.36 -2.63 -31.54
N GLY A 148 -13.12 -2.78 -31.06
CA GLY A 148 -11.91 -2.82 -31.87
C GLY A 148 -11.44 -4.23 -32.22
N ASP A 149 -10.70 -4.34 -33.33
CA ASP A 149 -10.01 -5.56 -33.72
C ASP A 149 -9.06 -6.03 -32.62
N ARG A 150 -9.12 -7.33 -32.29
CA ARG A 150 -8.29 -8.00 -31.25
C ARG A 150 -6.77 -7.94 -31.53
N SER A 151 -6.36 -7.43 -32.68
CA SER A 151 -4.95 -7.20 -33.06
C SER A 151 -4.35 -5.93 -32.44
N THR A 152 -5.14 -5.13 -31.71
CA THR A 152 -4.67 -3.89 -31.08
C THR A 152 -3.60 -4.19 -30.01
N SER A 153 -2.40 -3.65 -30.24
CA SER A 153 -1.21 -3.73 -29.40
C SER A 153 -1.44 -3.26 -27.95
N LEU A 154 -1.13 -4.10 -26.95
CA LEU A 154 -1.26 -3.81 -25.51
C LEU A 154 -0.21 -2.82 -24.96
N TYR A 155 0.81 -2.50 -25.74
CA TYR A 155 1.95 -1.67 -25.34
C TYR A 155 1.59 -0.26 -24.86
N PRO A 156 0.75 0.56 -25.54
CA PRO A 156 0.37 1.89 -25.05
C PRO A 156 -0.33 1.84 -23.69
N ILE A 157 -1.11 0.80 -23.43
CA ILE A 157 -1.81 0.61 -22.16
C ILE A 157 -0.81 0.38 -21.03
N ALA A 158 0.16 -0.51 -21.26
CA ALA A 158 1.20 -0.81 -20.29
C ALA A 158 2.02 0.44 -19.93
N ILE A 159 2.31 1.31 -20.90
CA ILE A 159 3.01 2.58 -20.69
C ILE A 159 2.17 3.50 -19.79
N VAL A 160 0.90 3.72 -20.11
CA VAL A 160 0.00 4.59 -19.32
C VAL A 160 -0.11 4.09 -17.89
N VAL A 161 -0.34 2.79 -17.70
CA VAL A 161 -0.45 2.16 -16.37
C VAL A 161 0.86 2.29 -15.59
N SER A 162 2.01 2.13 -16.23
CA SER A 162 3.33 2.25 -15.58
C SER A 162 3.63 3.68 -15.11
N LEU A 163 3.29 4.67 -15.94
CA LEU A 163 3.43 6.09 -15.58
C LEU A 163 2.50 6.45 -14.41
N PHE A 164 1.23 6.04 -14.48
CA PHE A 164 0.28 6.27 -13.40
C PHE A 164 0.69 5.60 -12.09
N SER A 165 1.19 4.37 -12.16
CA SER A 165 1.71 3.66 -10.98
C SER A 165 2.87 4.41 -10.35
N SER A 166 3.75 5.00 -11.17
CA SER A 166 4.89 5.80 -10.70
C SER A 166 4.43 7.07 -9.99
N VAL A 167 3.48 7.81 -10.56
CA VAL A 167 2.87 8.99 -9.93
C VAL A 167 2.19 8.61 -8.62
N GLY A 168 1.41 7.51 -8.61
CA GLY A 168 0.74 7.02 -7.41
C GLY A 168 1.71 6.69 -6.27
N MET A 169 2.87 6.11 -6.58
CA MET A 169 3.92 5.88 -5.57
C MET A 169 4.47 7.18 -4.99
N VAL A 170 4.72 8.21 -5.80
CA VAL A 170 5.21 9.52 -5.33
C VAL A 170 4.18 10.20 -4.44
N VAL A 171 2.93 10.22 -4.88
CA VAL A 171 1.81 10.83 -4.15
C VAL A 171 1.58 10.10 -2.82
N GLY A 172 1.56 8.77 -2.85
CA GLY A 172 1.42 7.94 -1.66
C GLY A 172 2.58 8.14 -0.67
N ALA A 173 3.83 8.19 -1.15
CA ALA A 173 5.00 8.44 -0.32
C ALA A 173 4.95 9.83 0.33
N THR A 174 4.59 10.88 -0.44
CA THR A 174 4.46 12.24 0.07
C THR A 174 3.33 12.36 1.11
N CYS A 175 2.20 11.70 0.87
CA CYS A 175 1.10 11.64 1.83
C CYS A 175 1.53 10.96 3.13
N ALA A 176 2.25 9.83 3.04
CA ALA A 176 2.79 9.14 4.20
C ALA A 176 3.77 10.03 5.00
N CYS A 177 4.63 10.80 4.32
CA CYS A 177 5.52 11.79 4.97
C CYS A 177 4.74 12.88 5.72
N TRP A 178 3.69 13.43 5.09
CA TRP A 178 2.84 14.43 5.73
C TRP A 178 2.13 13.88 6.97
N LEU A 179 1.58 12.66 6.87
CA LEU A 179 0.95 11.96 7.98
C LEU A 179 1.96 11.66 9.10
N TYR A 180 3.18 11.28 8.74
CA TYR A 180 4.26 11.05 9.70
C TYR A 180 4.58 12.31 10.49
N ARG A 181 4.75 13.46 9.83
CA ARG A 181 4.98 14.74 10.53
C ARG A 181 3.86 15.10 11.50
N ARG A 182 2.62 14.72 11.18
CA ARG A 182 1.44 15.08 11.98
C ARG A 182 1.14 14.13 13.13
N PHE A 183 1.38 12.82 12.95
CA PHE A 183 0.92 11.77 13.87
C PHE A 183 2.03 11.00 14.59
N ALA A 184 3.29 11.09 14.17
CA ALA A 184 4.39 10.30 14.73
C ALA A 184 4.99 10.90 16.02
N ARG A 185 4.17 11.35 16.96
CA ARG A 185 4.67 12.00 18.20
C ARG A 185 5.47 11.02 19.07
N ALA A 186 4.94 9.83 19.39
CA ALA A 186 5.66 8.89 20.25
C ALA A 186 6.90 8.27 19.57
N LEU A 187 6.87 8.14 18.25
CA LEU A 187 8.02 7.75 17.42
C LEU A 187 9.15 8.81 17.39
N LEU A 188 8.83 10.09 17.61
CA LEU A 188 9.80 11.18 17.64
C LEU A 188 10.32 11.47 19.05
N GLU A 189 9.47 11.36 20.07
CA GLU A 189 9.80 11.67 21.47
C GLU A 189 10.72 10.64 22.14
N ASN A 190 10.70 9.40 21.67
CA ASN A 190 11.67 8.39 22.08
C ASN A 190 12.59 8.09 20.88
N PRO A 191 13.73 8.79 20.70
CA PRO A 191 14.71 8.43 19.69
C PRO A 191 15.32 7.02 19.92
#